data_AF-A0A1Q8SQ33-F1
#
_entry.id   AF-A0A1Q8SQ33-F1
#
_cell.length_a   1.000
_cell.length_b   1.000
_cell.length_c   1.000
_cell.angle_alpha   90.00
_cell.angle_beta   90.00
_cell.angle_gamma   90.00
#
_symmetry.space_group_name_H-M   'P 1'
#
loop_
_entity.id
_entity.type
_entity.pdbx_description
1 polymer ?
#
loop_
_entity_poly.entity_id
_entity_poly.type
_entity_poly.pdbx_seq_one_letter_code
_entity_poly.pdbx_strand_id
1 'polypeptide(L)'
;MATDSVKDVVLSPVFKNNPIALQVLGICSALAVTNSMSVSLVMGLAVIAVTAFSSMFVSLIRNHIPSSIRIIVQMTIIASLVIVVDQVLRAYAYDMSKQLSVFVGLIITNCIVMGRAEAYAMQNGPVMSFLDGVGNGLGYAVILLIVGFVRELLGSGSVFGLTILPTVQNGGWYVPNGLMLLPPSAFFVIGLLIWILRSLNPEQIEKTEYRIVANSKTKIKEASHV
;
A
#
# COMPACT_ATOMS: atom_id res chain seq x y z
N MET A 1 -24.50 9.48 1.96
CA MET A 1 -24.47 8.68 0.72
C MET A 1 -23.49 9.41 -0.18
N ALA A 2 -22.28 8.88 -0.38
CA ALA A 2 -21.25 9.59 -1.12
C ALA A 2 -21.70 9.78 -2.59
N THR A 3 -22.04 11.01 -2.94
CA THR A 3 -22.19 11.47 -4.33
C THR A 3 -20.82 11.73 -4.93
N ASP A 4 -19.91 10.77 -4.82
CA ASP A 4 -18.62 10.86 -5.47
C ASP A 4 -18.77 10.33 -6.90
N SER A 5 -18.29 11.10 -7.86
CA SER A 5 -18.23 10.66 -9.26
C SER A 5 -17.43 9.37 -9.34
N VAL A 6 -17.88 8.42 -10.16
CA VAL A 6 -17.17 7.15 -10.43
C VAL A 6 -15.71 7.40 -10.81
N LYS A 7 -15.43 8.51 -11.50
CA LYS A 7 -14.08 8.95 -11.84
C LYS A 7 -13.26 9.36 -10.63
N ASP A 8 -13.86 10.04 -9.66
CA ASP A 8 -13.18 10.51 -8.45
C ASP A 8 -12.82 9.35 -7.53
N VAL A 9 -13.67 8.32 -7.42
CA VAL A 9 -13.37 7.13 -6.60
C VAL A 9 -12.19 6.34 -7.16
N VAL A 10 -12.02 6.30 -8.49
CA VAL A 10 -10.93 5.56 -9.13
C VAL A 10 -9.66 6.39 -9.26
N LEU A 11 -9.76 7.69 -9.57
CA LEU A 11 -8.61 8.56 -9.84
C LEU A 11 -8.07 9.26 -8.59
N SER A 12 -8.89 9.55 -7.59
CA SER A 12 -8.44 10.23 -6.36
C SER A 12 -7.41 9.42 -5.58
N PRO A 13 -7.55 8.08 -5.41
CA PRO A 13 -6.53 7.29 -4.71
C PRO A 13 -5.19 7.21 -5.45
N VAL A 14 -5.17 7.45 -6.77
CA VAL A 14 -3.93 7.45 -7.55
C VAL A 14 -3.17 8.76 -7.41
N PHE A 15 -3.88 9.90 -7.40
CA PHE A 15 -3.26 11.23 -7.46
C PHE A 15 -3.35 12.06 -6.17
N LYS A 16 -4.47 12.03 -5.44
CA LYS A 16 -4.73 12.94 -4.30
C LYS A 16 -4.68 12.26 -2.93
N ASN A 17 -5.12 11.01 -2.82
CA ASN A 17 -5.28 10.28 -1.56
C ASN A 17 -4.56 8.93 -1.60
N ASN A 18 -3.27 8.95 -1.92
CA ASN A 18 -2.54 7.71 -2.10
C ASN A 18 -2.42 6.90 -0.78
N PRO A 19 -2.83 5.62 -0.75
CA PRO A 19 -2.87 4.81 0.46
C PRO A 19 -1.50 4.64 1.14
N ILE A 20 -0.37 4.62 0.41
CA ILE A 20 0.95 4.51 1.05
C ILE A 20 1.47 5.89 1.48
N ALA A 21 1.34 6.91 0.62
CA ALA A 21 1.97 8.21 0.88
C ALA A 21 1.22 9.07 1.91
N LEU A 22 -0.11 8.93 1.97
CA LEU A 22 -0.97 9.74 2.83
C LEU A 22 -1.57 8.91 3.97
N GLN A 23 -2.05 7.69 3.70
CA GLN A 23 -2.70 6.85 4.72
C GLN A 23 -1.74 5.88 5.43
N VAL A 24 -0.49 5.75 4.95
CA VAL A 24 0.55 4.86 5.51
C VAL A 24 0.09 3.40 5.62
N LEU A 25 -0.78 2.95 4.71
CA LEU A 25 -1.29 1.58 4.64
C LEU A 25 -0.43 0.73 3.71
N GLY A 26 -0.10 -0.49 4.12
CA GLY A 26 0.60 -1.47 3.27
C GLY A 26 2.12 -1.28 3.17
N ILE A 27 2.73 -0.55 4.12
CA ILE A 27 4.19 -0.34 4.11
C ILE A 27 4.97 -1.65 4.31
N CYS A 28 4.45 -2.58 5.11
CA CYS A 28 5.12 -3.85 5.41
C CYS A 28 5.40 -4.70 4.16
N SER A 29 4.40 -4.85 3.30
CA SER A 29 4.51 -5.55 2.04
C SER A 29 5.35 -4.76 1.03
N ALA A 30 5.21 -3.43 1.00
CA ALA A 30 6.05 -2.58 0.14
C ALA A 30 7.55 -2.74 0.45
N LEU A 31 7.95 -2.78 1.72
CA LEU A 31 9.34 -2.96 2.13
C LEU A 31 9.90 -4.32 1.71
N ALA A 32 9.07 -5.38 1.79
CA ALA A 32 9.47 -6.75 1.52
C ALA A 32 9.62 -7.08 0.03
N VAL A 33 8.72 -6.57 -0.82
CA VAL A 33 8.60 -7.04 -2.22
C VAL A 33 9.22 -6.10 -3.27
N THR A 34 9.62 -4.88 -2.87
CA THR A 34 10.24 -3.89 -3.79
C THR A 34 11.72 -4.15 -4.10
N ASN A 35 12.25 -5.33 -3.78
CA ASN A 35 13.58 -5.75 -4.23
C ASN A 35 13.61 -6.25 -5.67
N SER A 36 12.45 -6.59 -6.23
CA SER A 36 12.33 -7.07 -7.61
C SER A 36 11.06 -6.50 -8.23
N MET A 37 11.21 -5.94 -9.42
CA MET A 37 10.16 -5.27 -10.18
C MET A 37 9.12 -6.28 -10.67
N SER A 38 9.56 -7.48 -11.07
CA SER A 38 8.67 -8.58 -11.44
C SER A 38 7.74 -8.97 -10.28
N VAL A 39 8.30 -9.15 -9.08
CA VAL A 39 7.54 -9.47 -7.86
C VAL A 39 6.62 -8.32 -7.47
N SER A 40 7.11 -7.07 -7.53
CA SER A 40 6.34 -5.88 -7.21
C SER A 40 5.11 -5.72 -8.11
N LEU A 41 5.26 -6.00 -9.41
CA LEU A 41 4.18 -5.94 -10.38
C LEU A 41 3.12 -7.00 -10.09
N VAL A 42 3.53 -8.25 -9.86
CA VAL A 42 2.58 -9.34 -9.59
C VAL A 42 1.87 -9.11 -8.25
N MET A 43 2.58 -8.65 -7.22
CA MET A 43 2.01 -8.28 -5.94
C MET A 43 0.99 -7.13 -6.09
N GLY A 44 1.31 -6.09 -6.87
CA GLY A 44 0.40 -4.99 -7.15
C GLY A 44 -0.90 -5.46 -7.80
N LEU A 45 -0.81 -6.29 -8.84
CA LEU A 45 -1.98 -6.87 -9.52
C LEU A 45 -2.81 -7.76 -8.59
N ALA A 46 -2.17 -8.59 -7.77
CA ALA A 46 -2.86 -9.44 -6.82
C ALA A 46 -3.61 -8.61 -5.77
N VAL A 47 -2.99 -7.56 -5.23
CA VAL A 47 -3.65 -6.66 -4.28
C VAL A 47 -4.82 -5.93 -4.93
N ILE A 48 -4.70 -5.43 -6.17
CA ILE A 48 -5.82 -4.78 -6.88
C ILE A 48 -7.03 -5.71 -6.98
N ALA A 49 -6.81 -6.97 -7.40
CA ALA A 49 -7.89 -7.93 -7.51
C ALA A 49 -8.51 -8.24 -6.14
N VAL A 50 -7.68 -8.51 -5.14
CA VAL A 50 -8.13 -8.86 -3.79
C VAL A 50 -8.88 -7.70 -3.14
N THR A 51 -8.37 -6.48 -3.17
CA THR A 51 -9.03 -5.31 -2.58
C THR A 51 -10.37 -5.00 -3.25
N ALA A 52 -10.46 -5.13 -4.57
CA ALA A 52 -11.68 -4.86 -5.33
C ALA A 52 -12.79 -5.85 -4.95
N PHE A 53 -12.52 -7.15 -5.03
CA PHE A 53 -13.49 -8.18 -4.73
C PHE A 53 -13.79 -8.28 -3.23
N SER A 54 -12.78 -8.18 -2.35
CA SER A 54 -13.02 -8.23 -0.89
C SER A 54 -13.93 -7.09 -0.44
N SER A 55 -13.72 -5.88 -0.95
CA SER A 55 -14.53 -4.71 -0.60
C SER A 55 -15.97 -4.84 -1.14
N MET A 56 -16.14 -5.46 -2.31
CA MET A 56 -17.47 -5.78 -2.85
C MET A 56 -18.22 -6.79 -1.97
N PHE A 57 -17.58 -7.91 -1.60
CA PHE A 57 -18.20 -8.95 -0.78
C PHE A 57 -18.50 -8.46 0.64
N VAL A 58 -17.58 -7.71 1.25
CA VAL A 58 -17.82 -7.12 2.59
C VAL A 58 -19.00 -6.15 2.55
N SER A 59 -19.10 -5.29 1.54
CA SER A 59 -20.23 -4.38 1.38
C SER A 59 -21.57 -5.10 1.20
N LEU A 60 -21.58 -6.27 0.54
CA LEU A 60 -22.78 -7.08 0.33
C LEU A 60 -23.26 -7.75 1.62
N ILE A 61 -22.33 -8.21 2.46
CA ILE A 61 -22.63 -8.97 3.69
C ILE A 61 -22.77 -8.05 4.91
N ARG A 62 -22.37 -6.77 4.83
CA ARG A 62 -22.27 -5.81 5.95
C ARG A 62 -23.48 -5.76 6.90
N ASN A 63 -24.70 -5.92 6.37
CA ASN A 63 -25.93 -5.84 7.17
C ASN A 63 -26.11 -7.04 8.13
N HIS A 64 -25.40 -8.14 7.88
CA HIS A 64 -25.43 -9.34 8.71
C HIS A 64 -24.27 -9.41 9.70
N ILE A 65 -23.34 -8.45 9.66
CA ILE A 65 -22.11 -8.49 10.47
C ILE A 65 -22.34 -7.74 11.80
N PRO A 66 -22.32 -8.43 12.96
CA PRO A 66 -22.36 -7.77 14.25
C PRO A 66 -21.08 -6.96 14.48
N SER A 67 -21.19 -5.82 15.15
CA SER A 67 -20.04 -4.95 15.44
C SER A 67 -18.90 -5.65 16.20
N SER A 68 -19.24 -6.56 17.12
CA SER A 68 -18.29 -7.24 18.00
C SER A 68 -17.32 -8.19 17.30
N ILE A 69 -17.68 -8.72 16.12
CA ILE A 69 -16.88 -9.73 15.39
C ILE A 69 -16.51 -9.26 13.97
N ARG A 70 -16.68 -7.97 13.67
CA ARG A 70 -16.56 -7.42 12.31
C ARG A 70 -15.22 -7.71 11.66
N ILE A 71 -14.12 -7.42 12.35
CA ILE A 71 -12.75 -7.59 11.82
C ILE A 71 -12.50 -9.07 11.48
N ILE A 72 -12.98 -9.99 12.32
CA ILE A 72 -12.82 -11.44 12.12
C ILE A 72 -13.55 -11.88 10.84
N VAL A 73 -14.79 -11.41 10.63
CA VAL A 73 -15.57 -11.73 9.43
C VAL A 73 -14.90 -11.17 8.18
N GLN A 74 -14.45 -9.91 8.21
CA GLN A 74 -13.76 -9.28 7.09
C GLN A 74 -12.47 -10.02 6.72
N MET A 75 -11.65 -10.38 7.73
CA MET A 75 -10.43 -11.16 7.51
C MET A 75 -10.69 -12.54 6.94
N THR A 76 -11.79 -13.18 7.32
CA THR A 76 -12.18 -14.49 6.78
C THR A 76 -12.58 -14.39 5.30
N ILE A 77 -13.32 -13.34 4.92
CA ILE A 77 -13.68 -13.05 3.52
C ILE A 77 -12.40 -12.77 2.69
N ILE A 78 -11.49 -11.94 3.22
CA ILE A 78 -10.23 -11.63 2.54
C ILE A 78 -9.39 -12.91 2.38
N ALA A 79 -9.18 -13.67 3.45
CA ALA A 79 -8.35 -14.87 3.43
C ALA A 79 -8.88 -15.93 2.45
N SER A 80 -10.19 -16.19 2.47
CA SER A 80 -10.81 -17.13 1.52
C SER A 80 -10.61 -16.69 0.06
N LEU A 81 -10.79 -15.40 -0.25
CA LEU A 81 -10.56 -14.87 -1.59
C LEU A 81 -9.10 -14.98 -2.03
N VAL A 82 -8.15 -14.65 -1.16
CA VAL A 82 -6.72 -14.77 -1.48
C VAL A 82 -6.34 -16.23 -1.72
N ILE A 83 -6.87 -17.18 -0.95
CA ILE A 83 -6.64 -18.61 -1.15
C ILE A 83 -7.18 -19.05 -2.52
N VAL A 84 -8.37 -18.60 -2.92
CA VAL A 84 -8.90 -18.90 -4.27
C VAL A 84 -7.98 -18.37 -5.36
N VAL A 85 -7.47 -17.14 -5.22
CA VAL A 85 -6.50 -16.55 -6.17
C VAL A 85 -5.20 -17.37 -6.21
N ASP A 86 -4.68 -17.81 -5.06
CA ASP A 86 -3.50 -18.68 -4.99
C ASP A 86 -3.72 -20.00 -5.73
N GLN A 87 -4.87 -20.65 -5.53
CA GLN A 87 -5.20 -21.90 -6.22
C GLN A 87 -5.34 -21.73 -7.73
N VAL A 88 -5.95 -20.63 -8.20
CA VAL A 88 -6.03 -20.31 -9.64
C VAL A 88 -4.64 -20.12 -10.23
N LEU A 89 -3.75 -19.40 -9.55
CA LEU A 89 -2.39 -19.19 -10.02
C LEU A 89 -1.57 -20.49 -10.04
N ARG A 90 -1.73 -21.37 -9.05
CA ARG A 90 -1.12 -22.71 -9.05
C ARG A 90 -1.50 -23.52 -10.28
N ALA A 91 -2.75 -23.38 -10.75
CA ALA A 91 -3.27 -24.14 -11.88
C ALA A 91 -2.75 -23.63 -13.24
N TYR A 92 -2.59 -22.32 -13.43
CA TYR A 92 -2.22 -21.74 -14.74
C TYR A 92 -0.75 -21.33 -14.86
N ALA A 93 -0.05 -21.06 -13.75
CA ALA A 93 1.33 -20.55 -13.77
C ALA A 93 2.13 -21.03 -12.55
N TYR A 94 2.57 -22.29 -12.58
CA TYR A 94 3.23 -22.96 -11.45
C TYR A 94 4.51 -22.27 -10.96
N ASP A 95 5.38 -21.79 -11.87
CA ASP A 95 6.62 -21.10 -11.49
C ASP A 95 6.35 -19.75 -10.80
N MET A 96 5.35 -19.00 -11.29
CA MET A 96 4.92 -17.76 -10.65
C MET A 96 4.23 -18.02 -9.31
N SER A 97 3.44 -19.09 -9.23
CA SER A 97 2.77 -19.50 -8.00
C SER A 97 3.74 -19.90 -6.90
N LYS A 98 4.86 -20.56 -7.22
CA LYS A 98 5.88 -20.93 -6.23
C LYS A 98 6.47 -19.70 -5.53
N GLN A 99 6.69 -18.62 -6.28
CA GLN A 99 7.12 -17.33 -5.70
C GLN A 99 5.97 -16.66 -4.93
N LEU A 100 4.75 -16.73 -5.46
CA LEU A 100 3.57 -16.10 -4.86
C LEU A 100 3.08 -16.76 -3.58
N SER A 101 3.30 -18.06 -3.38
CA SER A 101 2.83 -18.77 -2.20
C SER A 101 3.39 -18.19 -0.89
N VAL A 102 4.56 -17.55 -0.92
CA VAL A 102 5.11 -16.81 0.23
C VAL A 102 4.43 -15.45 0.38
N PHE A 103 4.06 -14.81 -0.73
CA PHE A 103 3.39 -13.50 -0.74
C PHE A 103 1.90 -13.58 -0.39
N VAL A 104 1.26 -14.75 -0.49
CA VAL A 104 -0.14 -14.97 -0.05
C VAL A 104 -0.37 -14.49 1.38
N GLY A 105 0.51 -14.85 2.33
CA GLY A 105 0.39 -14.41 3.72
C GLY A 105 0.52 -12.89 3.87
N LEU A 106 1.39 -12.26 3.07
CA LEU A 106 1.59 -10.81 3.04
C LEU A 106 0.40 -10.07 2.40
N ILE A 107 -0.35 -10.71 1.50
CA ILE A 107 -1.58 -10.15 0.93
C ILE A 107 -2.71 -10.22 1.96
N ILE A 108 -2.89 -11.35 2.65
CA ILE A 108 -3.94 -11.53 3.68
C ILE A 108 -3.77 -10.51 4.80
N THR A 109 -2.54 -10.31 5.26
CA THR A 109 -2.21 -9.39 6.35
C THR A 109 -1.93 -7.96 5.88
N ASN A 110 -2.20 -7.65 4.60
CA ASN A 110 -1.95 -6.32 4.08
C ASN A 110 -2.97 -5.32 4.65
N CYS A 111 -2.45 -4.28 5.32
CA CYS A 111 -3.27 -3.25 5.95
C CYS A 111 -4.18 -2.52 4.95
N ILE A 112 -3.80 -2.41 3.67
CA ILE A 112 -4.66 -1.75 2.68
C ILE A 112 -5.98 -2.51 2.46
N VAL A 113 -5.94 -3.84 2.44
CA VAL A 113 -7.13 -4.67 2.16
C VAL A 113 -8.11 -4.56 3.32
N MET A 114 -7.60 -4.67 4.55
CA MET A 114 -8.39 -4.47 5.76
C MET A 114 -8.92 -3.05 5.88
N GLY A 115 -8.03 -2.06 5.72
CA GLY A 115 -8.34 -0.64 5.92
C GLY A 115 -9.44 -0.14 4.99
N ARG A 116 -9.43 -0.55 3.71
CA ARG A 116 -10.51 -0.19 2.77
C ARG A 116 -11.80 -0.96 3.02
N ALA A 117 -11.71 -2.24 3.37
CA ALA A 117 -12.89 -3.03 3.74
C ALA A 117 -13.60 -2.44 4.98
N GLU A 118 -12.85 -1.94 5.96
CA GLU A 118 -13.42 -1.35 7.16
C GLU A 118 -13.90 0.09 6.97
N ALA A 119 -13.06 0.96 6.39
CA ALA A 119 -13.37 2.38 6.27
C ALA A 119 -14.40 2.69 5.17
N TYR A 120 -14.38 1.95 4.05
CA TYR A 120 -15.20 2.27 2.88
C TYR A 120 -16.33 1.25 2.64
N ALA A 121 -16.03 -0.05 2.64
CA ALA A 121 -17.02 -1.07 2.27
C ALA A 121 -18.18 -1.19 3.27
N MET A 122 -17.93 -0.90 4.56
CA MET A 122 -18.99 -0.89 5.58
C MET A 122 -20.00 0.25 5.38
N GLN A 123 -19.60 1.35 4.74
CA GLN A 123 -20.42 2.56 4.63
C GLN A 123 -21.03 2.72 3.23
N ASN A 124 -20.40 2.16 2.20
CA ASN A 124 -20.80 2.33 0.80
C ASN A 124 -21.40 1.05 0.17
N GLY A 125 -22.08 1.23 -0.97
CA GLY A 125 -22.66 0.11 -1.73
C GLY A 125 -21.60 -0.75 -2.44
N PRO A 126 -21.97 -1.94 -2.95
CA PRO A 126 -21.01 -2.94 -3.44
C PRO A 126 -20.26 -2.48 -4.70
N VAL A 127 -20.94 -1.80 -5.63
CA VAL A 127 -20.32 -1.30 -6.87
C VAL A 127 -19.31 -0.19 -6.58
N MET A 128 -19.65 0.75 -5.71
CA MET A 128 -18.73 1.83 -5.31
C MET A 128 -17.54 1.28 -4.53
N SER A 129 -17.77 0.26 -3.68
CA SER A 129 -16.71 -0.39 -2.90
C SER A 129 -15.75 -1.19 -3.77
N PHE A 130 -16.24 -1.80 -4.85
CA PHE A 130 -15.39 -2.44 -5.85
C PHE A 130 -14.45 -1.43 -6.52
N LEU A 131 -15.01 -0.31 -7.00
CA LEU A 131 -14.25 0.75 -7.65
C LEU A 131 -13.22 1.40 -6.71
N ASP A 132 -13.57 1.59 -5.44
CA ASP A 132 -12.64 2.06 -4.41
C ASP A 132 -11.48 1.09 -4.21
N GLY A 133 -11.77 -0.21 -4.14
CA GLY A 133 -10.76 -1.26 -4.03
C GLY A 133 -9.79 -1.26 -5.22
N VAL A 134 -10.31 -1.08 -6.45
CA VAL A 134 -9.48 -0.96 -7.66
C VAL A 134 -8.61 0.30 -7.60
N GLY A 135 -9.18 1.46 -7.29
CA GLY A 135 -8.46 2.73 -7.24
C GLY A 135 -7.32 2.72 -6.21
N ASN A 136 -7.60 2.27 -4.99
CA ASN A 136 -6.58 2.18 -3.93
C ASN A 136 -5.54 1.10 -4.23
N GLY A 137 -5.94 -0.04 -4.81
CA GLY A 137 -5.01 -1.07 -5.26
C GLY A 137 -4.05 -0.54 -6.34
N LEU A 138 -4.57 0.25 -7.30
CA LEU A 138 -3.75 0.89 -8.33
C LEU A 138 -2.79 1.90 -7.73
N GLY A 139 -3.24 2.75 -6.80
CA GLY A 139 -2.38 3.69 -6.07
C GLY A 139 -1.22 3.00 -5.34
N TYR A 140 -1.51 1.85 -4.72
CA TYR A 140 -0.53 0.98 -4.09
C TYR A 140 0.46 0.39 -5.10
N ALA A 141 -0.03 -0.17 -6.21
CA ALA A 141 0.80 -0.75 -7.26
C ALA A 141 1.75 0.28 -7.89
N VAL A 142 1.29 1.51 -8.13
CA VAL A 142 2.13 2.59 -8.69
C VAL A 142 3.32 2.89 -7.78
N ILE A 143 3.10 3.04 -6.47
CA ILE A 143 4.22 3.32 -5.55
C ILE A 143 5.17 2.13 -5.47
N LEU A 144 4.66 0.90 -5.45
CA LEU A 144 5.48 -0.31 -5.51
C LEU A 144 6.39 -0.35 -6.73
N LEU A 145 5.86 -0.01 -7.91
CA LEU A 145 6.63 0.01 -9.14
C LEU A 145 7.69 1.11 -9.12
N ILE A 146 7.38 2.30 -8.59
CA ILE A 146 8.36 3.39 -8.48
C ILE A 146 9.48 3.02 -7.50
N VAL A 147 9.14 2.54 -6.30
CA VAL A 147 10.12 2.15 -5.29
C VAL A 147 10.93 0.94 -5.76
N GLY A 148 10.28 -0.05 -6.36
CA GLY A 148 10.91 -1.23 -6.93
C GLY A 148 11.86 -0.89 -8.07
N PHE A 149 11.49 0.05 -8.95
CA PHE A 149 12.35 0.54 -10.02
C PHE A 149 13.63 1.17 -9.47
N VAL A 150 13.51 2.08 -8.50
CA VAL A 150 14.68 2.74 -7.89
C VAL A 150 15.57 1.72 -7.18
N ARG A 151 14.97 0.77 -6.46
CA ARG A 151 15.71 -0.23 -5.68
C ARG A 151 16.41 -1.27 -6.55
N GLU A 152 15.76 -1.78 -7.59
CA GLU A 152 16.36 -2.76 -8.50
C GLU A 152 17.46 -2.10 -9.36
N LEU A 153 17.17 -0.90 -9.90
CA LEU A 153 18.14 -0.18 -10.73
C LEU A 153 19.42 0.15 -9.96
N LEU A 154 19.31 0.60 -8.71
CA LEU A 154 20.48 0.95 -7.89
C LEU A 154 21.07 -0.25 -7.12
N GLY A 155 20.31 -1.32 -6.92
CA GLY A 155 20.77 -2.53 -6.25
C GLY A 155 21.57 -3.45 -7.16
N SER A 156 20.99 -3.84 -8.29
CA SER A 156 21.56 -4.82 -9.22
C SER A 156 21.97 -4.24 -10.58
N GLY A 157 21.65 -2.98 -10.87
CA GLY A 157 21.91 -2.38 -12.19
C GLY A 157 20.97 -2.90 -13.29
N SER A 158 19.93 -3.65 -12.91
CA SER A 158 18.95 -4.24 -13.81
C SER A 158 17.56 -3.68 -13.56
N VAL A 159 16.71 -3.72 -14.58
CA VAL A 159 15.27 -3.50 -14.44
C VAL A 159 14.57 -4.57 -15.26
N PHE A 160 13.62 -5.28 -14.64
CA PHE A 160 12.93 -6.42 -15.29
C PHE A 160 13.90 -7.49 -15.82
N GLY A 161 15.05 -7.67 -15.16
CA GLY A 161 16.10 -8.60 -15.61
C GLY A 161 16.90 -8.13 -16.84
N LEU A 162 16.64 -6.94 -17.38
CA LEU A 162 17.48 -6.31 -18.40
C LEU A 162 18.58 -5.49 -17.72
N THR A 163 19.85 -5.76 -18.04
CA THR A 163 21.00 -5.02 -17.50
C THR A 163 21.13 -3.67 -18.19
N ILE A 164 20.65 -2.61 -17.53
CA ILE A 164 20.72 -1.22 -18.02
C ILE A 164 22.06 -0.60 -17.63
N LEU A 165 22.52 -0.87 -16.40
CA LEU A 165 23.81 -0.46 -15.90
C LEU A 165 24.71 -1.70 -15.88
N PRO A 166 25.68 -1.82 -16.81
CA PRO A 166 26.58 -2.96 -16.80
C PRO A 166 27.40 -2.91 -15.51
N THR A 167 27.30 -3.98 -14.71
CA THR A 167 27.99 -4.08 -13.43
C THR A 167 29.48 -4.34 -13.65
N VAL A 168 30.33 -3.96 -12.69
CA VAL A 168 31.79 -4.21 -12.77
C VAL A 168 32.11 -5.70 -12.99
N GLN A 169 31.25 -6.60 -12.49
CA GLN A 169 31.37 -8.05 -12.68
C GLN A 169 31.12 -8.51 -14.14
N ASN A 170 30.38 -7.73 -14.94
CA ASN A 170 30.14 -7.98 -16.36
C ASN A 170 30.94 -7.02 -17.28
N GLY A 171 32.00 -6.40 -16.76
CA GLY A 171 32.86 -5.49 -17.54
C GLY A 171 32.34 -4.05 -17.68
N GLY A 172 31.35 -3.66 -16.86
CA GLY A 172 30.84 -2.28 -16.84
C GLY A 172 31.41 -1.40 -15.72
N TRP A 173 30.84 -0.22 -15.54
CA TRP A 173 31.33 0.82 -14.62
C TRP A 173 30.55 0.89 -13.30
N TYR A 174 29.45 0.16 -13.17
CA TYR A 174 28.53 0.30 -12.03
C TYR A 174 28.84 -0.70 -10.90
N VAL A 175 29.13 -0.20 -9.70
CA VAL A 175 29.27 -1.02 -8.49
C VAL A 175 27.89 -1.18 -7.85
N PRO A 176 27.33 -2.40 -7.77
CA PRO A 176 26.01 -2.63 -7.19
C PRO A 176 25.97 -2.16 -5.73
N ASN A 177 24.95 -1.36 -5.38
CA ASN A 177 24.80 -0.86 -4.03
C ASN A 177 24.06 -1.89 -3.16
N GLY A 178 24.83 -2.69 -2.42
CA GLY A 178 24.27 -3.72 -1.52
C GLY A 178 23.25 -3.17 -0.51
N LEU A 179 23.41 -1.91 -0.07
CA LEU A 179 22.45 -1.26 0.83
C LEU A 179 21.03 -1.19 0.24
N MET A 180 20.92 -1.01 -1.08
CA MET A 180 19.65 -0.84 -1.77
C MET A 180 18.79 -2.12 -1.80
N LEU A 181 19.41 -3.28 -1.58
CA LEU A 181 18.73 -4.57 -1.49
C LEU A 181 18.17 -4.84 -0.09
N LEU A 182 18.64 -4.12 0.94
CA LEU A 182 18.18 -4.30 2.31
C LEU A 182 16.94 -3.44 2.62
N PRO A 183 16.06 -3.86 3.55
CA PRO A 183 14.86 -3.11 3.94
C PRO A 183 15.06 -1.64 4.34
N PRO A 184 16.16 -1.21 5.00
CA PRO A 184 16.38 0.19 5.35
C PRO A 184 16.37 1.13 4.14
N SER A 185 16.80 0.68 2.97
CA SER A 185 16.77 1.48 1.74
C SER A 185 15.36 1.87 1.32
N ALA A 186 14.40 0.97 1.47
CA ALA A 186 13.01 1.24 1.09
C ALA A 186 12.39 2.34 1.95
N PHE A 187 12.77 2.45 3.24
CA PHE A 187 12.34 3.57 4.08
C PHE A 187 12.87 4.91 3.55
N PHE A 188 14.13 4.98 3.12
CA PHE A 188 14.69 6.20 2.54
C PHE A 188 13.99 6.57 1.22
N VAL A 189 13.78 5.59 0.33
CA VAL A 189 13.13 5.83 -0.97
C VAL A 189 11.67 6.26 -0.78
N ILE A 190 10.90 5.56 0.08
CA ILE A 190 9.52 5.92 0.40
C ILE A 190 9.47 7.31 1.07
N GLY A 191 10.38 7.59 2.02
CA GLY A 191 10.45 8.89 2.69
C GLY A 191 10.74 10.05 1.72
N LEU A 192 11.69 9.88 0.81
CA LEU A 192 11.99 10.87 -0.24
C LEU A 192 10.81 11.02 -1.21
N LEU A 193 10.14 9.93 -1.58
CA LEU A 193 8.96 9.96 -2.44
C LEU A 193 7.81 10.73 -1.76
N ILE A 194 7.54 10.48 -0.48
CA ILE A 194 6.54 11.22 0.31
C ILE A 194 6.93 12.70 0.39
N TRP A 195 8.20 13.01 0.64
CA TRP A 195 8.68 14.39 0.69
C TRP A 195 8.46 15.13 -0.64
N ILE A 196 8.79 14.51 -1.78
CA ILE A 196 8.54 15.08 -3.11
C ILE A 196 7.04 15.30 -3.34
N LEU A 197 6.21 14.30 -3.05
CA LEU A 197 4.75 14.42 -3.24
C LEU A 197 4.15 15.54 -2.39
N ARG A 198 4.56 15.67 -1.13
CA ARG A 198 4.08 16.73 -0.23
C ARG A 198 4.64 18.10 -0.60
N SER A 199 5.85 18.17 -1.16
CA SER A 199 6.42 19.42 -1.68
C SER A 199 5.68 19.91 -2.92
N LEU A 200 5.16 19.00 -3.75
CA LEU A 200 4.38 19.33 -4.94
C LEU A 200 2.91 19.63 -4.61
N ASN A 201 2.35 18.93 -3.62
CA ASN A 201 0.96 19.10 -3.16
C ASN A 201 0.92 19.52 -1.68
N PRO A 202 1.11 20.82 -1.37
CA PRO A 202 1.14 21.31 0.01
C PRO A 202 -0.20 21.11 0.76
N GLU A 203 -1.30 20.85 0.04
CA GLU A 203 -2.59 20.49 0.64
C GLU A 203 -2.55 19.19 1.47
N GLN A 204 -1.59 18.30 1.19
CA GLN A 204 -1.41 17.03 1.90
C GLN A 204 -0.59 17.17 3.20
N ILE A 205 -0.09 18.36 3.51
CA ILE A 205 0.66 18.62 4.74
C ILE A 205 -0.33 18.70 5.89
N GLU A 206 -0.32 17.65 6.72
CA GLU A 206 -1.13 17.58 7.92
C GLU A 206 -0.77 18.74 8.86
N LYS A 207 -1.80 19.46 9.33
CA LYS A 207 -1.59 20.57 10.25
C LYS A 207 -1.08 20.02 11.57
N THR A 208 -0.10 20.69 12.17
CA THR A 208 0.44 20.29 13.47
C THR A 208 -0.66 20.41 14.52
N GLU A 209 -1.27 19.28 14.89
CA GLU A 209 -2.37 19.24 15.85
C GLU A 209 -1.91 19.62 17.27
N TYR A 210 -0.62 19.44 17.54
CA TYR A 210 0.00 19.74 18.82
C TYR A 210 1.14 20.75 18.68
N ARG A 211 0.98 21.91 19.32
CA ARG A 211 2.10 22.83 19.52
C ARG A 211 3.02 22.24 20.58
N ILE A 212 4.24 21.87 20.20
CA ILE A 212 5.25 21.38 21.14
C ILE A 212 5.52 22.49 22.17
N VAL A 213 4.95 22.36 23.37
CA VAL A 213 5.22 23.23 24.51
C VAL A 213 6.49 22.74 25.20
N ALA A 214 7.37 23.67 25.58
CA ALA A 214 8.55 23.34 26.36
C ALA A 214 8.11 22.70 27.69
N ASN A 215 8.73 21.58 28.09
CA ASN A 215 8.50 20.89 29.36
C ASN A 215 8.89 21.74 30.61
N SER A 216 9.31 22.99 30.41
CA SER A 216 9.64 23.95 31.44
C SER A 216 8.35 24.51 32.06
N LYS A 217 7.89 23.87 33.13
CA LYS A 217 6.77 24.33 33.98
C LYS A 217 6.88 25.83 34.29
N THR A 218 6.00 26.65 33.72
CA THR A 218 5.71 27.96 34.30
C THR A 218 4.56 27.76 35.28
N LYS A 219 4.89 27.52 36.55
CA LYS A 219 3.95 27.80 37.63
C LYS A 219 3.69 29.30 37.58
N ILE A 220 2.53 29.73 37.11
CA ILE A 220 2.01 31.06 37.41
C ILE A 220 0.80 30.85 38.34
N LYS A 221 1.00 31.26 39.59
CA LYS A 221 0.01 31.37 40.64
C LYS A 221 -1.07 32.39 40.25
N GLU A 222 -2.31 32.08 40.65
CA GLU A 222 -3.37 32.95 41.19
C GLU A 222 -3.43 34.43 40.77
N ALA A 223 -4.62 34.85 40.29
CA ALA A 223 -5.35 36.06 40.73
C ALA A 223 -6.57 36.30 39.80
N SER A 224 -7.78 35.98 40.27
CA SER A 224 -8.83 36.97 40.61
C SER A 224 -9.39 37.78 39.43
N HIS A 225 -10.63 37.50 39.01
CA HIS A 225 -11.80 38.36 39.25
C HIS A 225 -12.96 38.05 38.28
N VAL A 226 -14.11 37.74 38.89
CA VAL A 226 -15.51 37.77 38.39
C VAL A 226 -15.92 36.66 37.42
#